data_AF-A0AAD5DLU8-F1
#
_entry.id   AF-A0AAD5DLU8-F1
#
_cell.length_a   1.000
_cell.length_b   1.000
_cell.length_c   1.000
_cell.angle_alpha   90.00
_cell.angle_beta   90.00
_cell.angle_gamma   90.00
#
_symmetry.space_group_name_H-M   'P 1'
#
loop_
_entity.id
_entity.type
_entity.pdbx_description
1 polymer ?
#
loop_
_entity_poly.entity_id
_entity_poly.type
_entity_poly.pdbx_seq_one_letter_code
_entity_poly.pdbx_strand_id
1 'polypeptide(L)'
;MFALAGIIIGLGTPLLDAWQAEQGGDAPRGGTNPSWPFVLTAIALFVLQYAASGALEQPLLDVTLLGGLPALDCLLAATAIALWAAFDGTRQGLFMACLTAVCGPAVEITLINVFHLYTYTHPQWLGVPLWIPWVYFAGSLAVGNLARRVSSTLQSRRR
;
A
#
# COMPACT_ATOMS: atom_id res chain seq x y z
N MET A 1 2.29 14.33 -5.97
CA MET A 1 1.22 13.47 -5.41
C MET A 1 1.78 12.40 -4.48
N PHE A 2 2.63 11.48 -4.96
CA PHE A 2 3.22 10.41 -4.13
C PHE A 2 4.01 10.92 -2.90
N ALA A 3 4.69 12.06 -3.00
CA ALA A 3 5.36 12.69 -1.85
C ALA A 3 4.38 13.14 -0.74
N LEU A 4 3.21 13.68 -1.12
CA LEU A 4 2.18 14.09 -0.15
C LEU A 4 1.54 12.88 0.52
N ALA A 5 1.24 11.83 -0.26
CA ALA A 5 0.76 10.55 0.28
C ALA A 5 1.79 9.95 1.25
N GLY A 6 3.08 10.00 0.89
CA GLY A 6 4.18 9.59 1.77
C GLY A 6 4.24 10.37 3.07
N ILE A 7 3.96 11.68 3.06
CA ILE A 7 3.88 12.51 4.27
C ILE A 7 2.64 12.15 5.11
N ILE A 8 1.47 12.00 4.48
CA ILE A 8 0.22 11.66 5.17
C ILE A 8 0.33 10.30 5.87
N ILE A 9 0.83 9.28 5.15
CA ILE A 9 1.08 7.95 5.71
C ILE A 9 2.22 8.04 6.74
N GLY A 10 3.27 8.80 6.41
CA GLY A 10 4.45 9.04 7.24
C GLY A 10 4.16 9.60 8.63
N LEU A 11 3.17 10.49 8.72
CA LEU A 11 2.72 11.09 9.98
C LEU A 11 1.53 10.33 10.57
N GLY A 12 0.59 9.91 9.74
CA GLY A 12 -0.65 9.26 10.14
C GLY A 12 -0.42 7.90 10.78
N THR A 13 0.45 7.06 10.22
CA THR A 13 0.68 5.71 10.74
C THR A 13 1.25 5.73 12.16
N PRO A 14 2.34 6.47 12.49
CA PRO A 14 2.83 6.54 13.87
C PRO A 14 1.84 7.18 14.86
N LEU A 15 1.06 8.16 14.42
CA LEU A 15 0.05 8.82 15.28
C LEU A 15 -1.09 7.88 15.63
N LEU A 16 -1.59 7.16 14.63
CA LEU A 16 -2.65 6.18 14.85
C LEU A 16 -2.13 5.01 15.70
N ASP A 17 -0.88 4.56 15.49
CA ASP A 17 -0.28 3.49 16.32
C ASP A 17 -0.22 3.92 17.81
N ALA A 18 0.09 5.19 18.08
CA ALA A 18 0.11 5.73 19.44
C ALA A 18 -1.29 5.76 20.07
N TRP A 19 -2.28 6.23 19.31
CA TRP A 19 -3.69 6.23 19.73
C TRP A 19 -4.22 4.81 19.97
N GLN A 20 -3.83 3.84 19.15
CA GLN A 20 -4.21 2.44 19.34
C GLN A 20 -3.54 1.83 20.58
N ALA A 21 -2.27 2.18 20.85
CA ALA A 21 -1.57 1.75 22.05
C ALA A 21 -2.25 2.27 23.33
N GLU A 22 -2.74 3.51 23.33
CA GLU A 22 -3.53 4.09 24.44
C GLU A 22 -4.84 3.33 24.70
N GLN A 23 -5.43 2.73 23.66
CA GLN A 23 -6.65 1.93 23.76
C GLN A 23 -6.41 0.44 24.02
N GLY A 24 -5.15 0.02 24.20
CA GLY A 24 -4.81 -1.38 24.41
C GLY A 24 -4.99 -2.27 23.17
N GLY A 25 -4.92 -1.70 21.97
CA GLY A 25 -4.98 -2.46 20.72
C GLY A 25 -3.67 -3.17 20.39
N ASP A 26 -3.71 -4.06 19.40
CA ASP A 26 -2.56 -4.88 18.98
C ASP A 26 -1.42 -4.02 18.41
N ALA A 27 -0.18 -4.38 18.72
CA ALA A 27 0.98 -3.76 18.09
C ALA A 27 1.18 -4.33 16.66
N PRO A 28 1.69 -3.52 15.72
CA PRO A 28 2.08 -4.02 14.41
C PRO A 28 3.17 -5.08 14.52
N ARG A 29 3.27 -5.98 13.53
CA ARG A 29 4.22 -7.12 13.54
C ARG A 29 5.67 -6.69 13.77
N GLY A 30 6.08 -5.56 13.20
CA GLY A 30 7.42 -4.98 13.40
C GLY A 30 7.55 -4.10 14.65
N GLY A 31 6.48 -3.93 15.43
CA GLY A 31 6.37 -2.97 16.52
C GLY A 31 6.41 -1.52 16.05
N THR A 32 6.49 -0.59 17.00
CA THR A 32 6.65 0.85 16.74
C THR A 32 8.07 1.25 16.34
N ASN A 33 9.02 0.31 16.42
CA ASN A 33 10.41 0.49 16.02
C ASN A 33 10.94 -0.72 15.21
N PRO A 34 10.43 -0.94 13.99
CA PRO A 34 10.86 -2.05 13.16
C PRO A 34 12.34 -1.95 12.79
N SER A 35 13.01 -3.08 12.62
CA SER A 35 14.42 -3.09 12.21
C SER A 35 14.59 -2.65 10.75
N TRP A 36 15.75 -2.11 10.38
CA TRP A 36 16.04 -1.74 8.99
C TRP A 36 15.87 -2.91 8.01
N PRO A 37 16.35 -4.14 8.29
CA PRO A 37 16.07 -5.29 7.43
C PRO A 37 14.57 -5.54 7.24
N PHE A 38 13.76 -5.44 8.29
CA PHE A 38 12.31 -5.62 8.19
C PHE A 38 11.66 -4.59 7.26
N VAL A 39 12.03 -3.31 7.42
CA VAL A 39 11.54 -2.20 6.57
C VAL A 39 11.98 -2.39 5.12
N LEU A 40 13.24 -2.70 4.88
CA LEU A 40 13.79 -2.89 3.53
C LEU A 40 13.16 -4.09 2.83
N THR A 41 12.87 -5.18 3.55
CA THR A 41 12.14 -6.32 2.99
C THR A 41 10.72 -5.94 2.61
N ALA A 42 10.00 -5.17 3.44
CA ALA A 42 8.66 -4.69 3.11
C ALA A 42 8.67 -3.82 1.84
N ILE A 43 9.64 -2.91 1.72
CA ILE A 43 9.84 -2.08 0.52
C ILE A 43 10.18 -2.94 -0.69
N ALA A 44 11.11 -3.87 -0.57
CA ALA A 44 11.52 -4.74 -1.68
C ALA A 44 10.35 -5.57 -2.22
N LEU A 45 9.53 -6.15 -1.33
CA LEU A 45 8.36 -6.93 -1.74
C LEU A 45 7.25 -6.06 -2.34
N PHE A 46 7.06 -4.83 -1.84
CA PHE A 46 6.17 -3.86 -2.48
C PHE A 46 6.65 -3.51 -3.90
N VAL A 47 7.94 -3.18 -4.06
CA VAL A 47 8.54 -2.88 -5.37
C VAL A 47 8.41 -4.07 -6.32
N LEU A 48 8.62 -5.29 -5.81
CA LEU A 48 8.41 -6.51 -6.60
C LEU A 48 6.96 -6.66 -7.04
N GLN A 49 6.00 -6.43 -6.15
CA GLN A 49 4.57 -6.46 -6.48
C GLN A 49 4.23 -5.42 -7.55
N TYR A 50 4.76 -4.19 -7.41
CA TYR A 50 4.51 -3.12 -8.38
C TYR A 50 5.16 -3.42 -9.74
N ALA A 51 6.38 -3.97 -9.76
CA ALA A 51 7.00 -4.42 -11.00
C ALA A 51 6.19 -5.55 -11.65
N ALA A 52 5.69 -6.50 -10.84
CA ALA A 52 4.86 -7.58 -11.31
C ALA A 52 3.53 -7.09 -11.91
N SER A 53 2.92 -6.03 -11.36
CA SER A 53 1.65 -5.50 -11.91
C SER A 53 1.80 -5.03 -13.36
N GLY A 54 2.91 -4.36 -13.69
CA GLY A 54 3.20 -3.95 -15.07
C GLY A 54 3.69 -5.10 -15.97
N ALA A 55 4.57 -5.97 -15.46
CA ALA A 55 5.14 -7.06 -16.25
C ALA A 55 4.12 -8.17 -16.59
N LEU A 56 3.14 -8.39 -15.72
CA LEU A 56 2.14 -9.45 -15.86
C LEU A 56 0.81 -8.95 -16.44
N GLU A 57 0.64 -7.65 -16.67
CA GLU A 57 -0.59 -7.07 -17.25
C GLU A 57 -0.93 -7.70 -18.60
N GLN A 58 0.00 -7.66 -19.55
CA GLN A 58 -0.20 -8.25 -20.88
C GLN A 58 -0.37 -9.78 -20.84
N PRO A 59 0.52 -10.56 -20.19
CA PRO A 59 0.38 -12.01 -20.12
C PRO A 59 -0.91 -12.52 -19.45
N LEU A 60 -1.49 -11.75 -18.53
CA LEU A 60 -2.65 -12.17 -17.74
C LEU A 60 -3.95 -11.45 -18.10
N LEU A 61 -3.96 -10.63 -19.17
CA LEU A 61 -5.11 -9.78 -19.51
C LEU A 61 -6.42 -10.56 -19.65
N ASP A 62 -6.38 -11.71 -20.32
CA ASP A 62 -7.56 -12.58 -20.57
C ASP A 62 -7.60 -13.82 -19.67
N VAL A 63 -6.72 -13.89 -18.67
CA VAL A 63 -6.64 -15.04 -17.76
C VAL A 63 -7.56 -14.80 -16.56
N THR A 64 -8.58 -15.64 -16.41
CA THR A 64 -9.50 -15.60 -15.27
C THR A 64 -9.34 -16.82 -14.37
N LEU A 65 -9.47 -16.60 -13.06
CA LEU A 65 -9.53 -17.67 -12.06
C LEU A 65 -10.97 -18.11 -11.79
N LEU A 66 -11.14 -19.02 -10.83
CA LEU A 66 -12.44 -19.50 -10.37
C LEU A 66 -13.38 -18.33 -10.05
N GLY A 67 -14.60 -18.39 -10.60
CA GLY A 67 -15.60 -17.33 -10.44
C GLY A 67 -15.47 -16.17 -11.42
N GLY A 68 -14.61 -16.27 -12.44
CA GLY A 68 -14.47 -15.24 -13.49
C GLY A 68 -13.68 -14.01 -13.05
N LEU A 69 -12.98 -14.10 -11.92
CA LEU A 69 -12.15 -13.00 -11.42
C LEU A 69 -10.85 -12.90 -12.24
N PRO A 70 -10.39 -11.69 -12.62
CA PRO A 70 -9.13 -11.54 -13.34
C PRO A 70 -7.94 -12.06 -12.52
N ALA A 71 -7.06 -12.85 -13.14
CA ALA A 71 -5.98 -13.51 -12.43
C ALA A 71 -4.95 -12.54 -11.84
N LEU A 72 -4.66 -11.45 -12.54
CA LEU A 72 -3.75 -10.42 -12.06
C LEU A 72 -4.28 -9.73 -10.80
N ASP A 73 -5.55 -9.34 -10.80
CA ASP A 73 -6.22 -8.75 -9.65
C ASP A 73 -6.18 -9.67 -8.43
N CYS A 74 -6.48 -10.96 -8.62
CA CYS A 74 -6.40 -11.94 -7.53
C CYS A 74 -4.98 -12.12 -7.00
N LEU A 75 -3.97 -12.16 -7.87
CA LEU A 75 -2.57 -12.27 -7.47
C LEU A 75 -2.13 -11.06 -6.63
N LEU A 76 -2.46 -9.85 -7.10
CA LEU A 76 -2.09 -8.61 -6.42
C LEU A 76 -2.87 -8.44 -5.11
N ALA A 77 -4.16 -8.79 -5.08
CA ALA A 77 -4.94 -8.82 -3.85
C ALA A 77 -4.36 -9.80 -2.82
N ALA A 78 -4.07 -11.04 -3.24
CA ALA A 78 -3.52 -12.07 -2.36
C ALA A 78 -2.16 -11.66 -1.80
N THR A 79 -1.28 -11.11 -2.64
CA THR A 79 0.04 -10.64 -2.20
C THR A 79 -0.08 -9.39 -1.30
N ALA A 80 -0.97 -8.44 -1.59
CA ALA A 80 -1.22 -7.28 -0.73
C ALA A 80 -1.72 -7.69 0.67
N ILE A 81 -2.66 -8.65 0.74
CA ILE A 81 -3.16 -9.19 2.02
C ILE A 81 -2.06 -9.95 2.76
N ALA A 82 -1.26 -10.76 2.05
CA ALA A 82 -0.13 -11.47 2.65
C ALA A 82 0.91 -10.50 3.23
N LEU A 83 1.20 -9.40 2.52
CA LEU A 83 2.06 -8.34 3.02
C LEU A 83 1.49 -7.67 4.27
N TRP A 84 0.19 -7.38 4.32
CA TRP A 84 -0.43 -6.84 5.53
C TRP A 84 -0.29 -7.82 6.69
N ALA A 85 -0.60 -9.10 6.48
CA ALA A 85 -0.50 -10.12 7.52
C ALA A 85 0.93 -10.27 8.07
N ALA A 86 1.94 -10.20 7.19
CA ALA A 86 3.35 -10.36 7.52
C ALA A 86 3.99 -9.11 8.15
N PHE A 87 3.65 -7.91 7.66
CA PHE A 87 4.37 -6.68 7.98
C PHE A 87 3.60 -5.68 8.84
N ASP A 88 2.31 -5.87 9.08
CA ASP A 88 1.52 -4.98 9.93
C ASP A 88 0.55 -5.76 10.83
N GLY A 89 -0.43 -6.44 10.25
CA GLY A 89 -1.37 -7.32 10.96
C GLY A 89 -2.39 -6.61 11.85
N THR A 90 -2.40 -5.27 11.89
CA THR A 90 -3.33 -4.51 12.73
C THR A 90 -4.55 -4.03 11.96
N ARG A 91 -5.66 -3.80 12.68
CA ARG A 91 -6.90 -3.22 12.12
C ARG A 91 -6.70 -1.80 11.60
N GLN A 92 -5.90 -1.01 12.29
CA GLN A 92 -5.56 0.35 11.88
C GLN A 92 -4.66 0.37 10.64
N GLY A 93 -3.65 -0.50 10.58
CA GLY A 93 -2.85 -0.69 9.38
C GLY A 93 -3.70 -1.09 8.19
N LEU A 94 -4.69 -1.97 8.40
CA LEU A 94 -5.67 -2.33 7.38
C LEU A 94 -6.51 -1.12 6.94
N PHE A 95 -7.01 -0.32 7.89
CA PHE A 95 -7.75 0.90 7.59
C PHE A 95 -6.93 1.89 6.74
N MET A 96 -5.68 2.14 7.11
CA MET A 96 -4.79 3.04 6.37
C MET A 96 -4.48 2.52 4.96
N ALA A 97 -4.27 1.20 4.82
CA ALA A 97 -4.04 0.58 3.54
C ALA A 97 -5.29 0.68 2.64
N CYS A 98 -6.49 0.42 3.17
CA CYS A 98 -7.75 0.61 2.47
C CYS A 98 -7.98 2.07 2.07
N LEU A 99 -7.70 3.02 2.97
CA LEU A 99 -7.84 4.46 2.68
C LEU A 99 -6.94 4.86 1.50
N THR A 100 -5.69 4.40 1.51
CA THR A 100 -4.73 4.65 0.43
C THR A 100 -5.18 3.98 -0.88
N ALA A 101 -5.71 2.76 -0.80
CA ALA A 101 -6.25 2.01 -1.93
C ALA A 101 -7.50 2.65 -2.57
N VAL A 102 -8.18 3.57 -1.88
CA VAL A 102 -9.31 4.33 -2.45
C VAL A 102 -8.85 5.71 -2.91
N CYS A 103 -8.12 6.44 -2.06
CA CYS A 103 -7.68 7.80 -2.36
C CYS A 103 -6.68 7.85 -3.53
N GLY A 104 -5.77 6.87 -3.64
CA GLY A 104 -4.82 6.78 -4.74
C GLY A 104 -5.51 6.73 -6.10
N PRO A 105 -6.33 5.69 -6.37
CA PRO A 105 -7.09 5.60 -7.62
C PRO A 105 -8.04 6.77 -7.86
N ALA A 106 -8.68 7.33 -6.84
CA ALA A 106 -9.54 8.50 -7.00
C ALA A 106 -8.79 9.71 -7.57
N VAL A 107 -7.55 9.91 -7.12
CA VAL A 107 -6.70 10.99 -7.67
C VAL A 107 -6.30 10.64 -9.10
N GLU A 108 -5.91 9.40 -9.39
CA GLU A 108 -5.59 8.97 -10.76
C GLU A 108 -6.76 9.17 -11.74
N ILE A 109 -7.96 8.77 -11.35
CA ILE A 109 -9.20 8.99 -12.12
C ILE A 109 -9.38 10.48 -12.43
N THR A 110 -9.04 11.37 -11.49
CA THR A 110 -9.11 12.82 -11.71
C THR A 110 -8.03 13.27 -12.70
N LEU A 111 -6.79 12.79 -12.57
CA LEU A 111 -5.69 13.13 -13.47
C LEU A 111 -5.95 12.68 -14.92
N ILE A 112 -6.61 11.54 -15.08
CA ILE A 112 -6.93 10.95 -16.39
C ILE A 112 -8.16 11.61 -17.02
N ASN A 113 -9.28 11.70 -16.28
CA ASN A 113 -10.56 12.11 -16.86
C ASN A 113 -10.82 13.62 -16.83
N VAL A 114 -10.18 14.36 -15.92
CA VAL A 114 -10.35 15.82 -15.81
C VAL A 114 -9.18 16.55 -16.44
N PHE A 115 -7.95 16.12 -16.13
CA PHE A 115 -6.74 16.82 -16.58
C PHE A 115 -6.11 16.20 -17.82
N HIS A 116 -6.54 15.01 -18.25
CA HIS A 116 -6.04 14.31 -19.43
C HIS A 116 -4.51 14.19 -19.49
N LEU A 117 -3.87 14.00 -18.34
CA LEU A 117 -2.40 14.03 -18.25
C LEU A 117 -1.73 12.76 -18.75
N TYR A 118 -2.42 11.61 -18.65
CA TYR A 118 -1.95 10.32 -19.14
C TYR A 118 -3.12 9.36 -19.33
N THR A 119 -2.86 8.19 -19.92
CA THR A 119 -3.81 7.08 -20.04
C THR A 119 -3.13 5.76 -19.73
N TYR A 120 -3.90 4.80 -19.22
CA TYR A 120 -3.49 3.40 -19.15
C TYR A 120 -3.58 2.73 -20.52
N THR A 121 -2.73 1.71 -20.73
CA THR A 121 -2.76 0.87 -21.94
C THR A 121 -4.02 0.02 -21.99
N HIS A 122 -4.43 -0.55 -20.85
CA HIS A 122 -5.67 -1.34 -20.72
C HIS A 122 -6.56 -0.74 -19.62
N PRO A 123 -7.24 0.38 -19.90
CA PRO A 123 -8.16 0.97 -18.93
C PRO A 123 -9.38 0.07 -18.75
N GLN A 124 -9.84 -0.08 -17.50
CA GLN A 124 -11.01 -0.91 -17.18
C GLN A 124 -12.14 -0.07 -16.59
N TRP A 125 -11.96 0.47 -15.38
CA TRP A 125 -12.99 1.23 -14.69
C TRP A 125 -12.57 2.68 -14.52
N LEU A 126 -13.37 3.62 -15.03
CA LEU A 126 -13.11 5.07 -14.99
C LEU A 126 -11.69 5.46 -15.46
N GLY A 127 -11.15 4.74 -16.44
CA GLY A 127 -9.83 5.03 -17.00
C GLY A 127 -8.65 4.41 -16.25
N VAL A 128 -8.88 3.74 -15.12
CA VAL A 128 -7.84 3.01 -14.36
C VAL A 128 -8.04 1.49 -14.42
N PRO A 129 -6.96 0.70 -14.35
CA PRO A 129 -7.03 -0.75 -14.15
C PRO A 129 -7.58 -1.11 -12.77
N LEU A 130 -8.32 -2.22 -12.68
CA LEU A 130 -8.91 -2.74 -11.45
C LEU A 130 -7.87 -3.21 -10.44
N TRP A 131 -6.65 -3.53 -10.90
CA TRP A 131 -5.58 -4.01 -10.04
C TRP A 131 -4.87 -2.90 -9.25
N ILE A 132 -5.03 -1.64 -9.63
CA ILE A 132 -4.29 -0.50 -9.05
C ILE A 132 -4.54 -0.27 -7.55
N PRO A 133 -5.77 -0.46 -7.01
CA PRO A 133 -6.01 -0.35 -5.57
C PRO A 133 -5.10 -1.27 -4.75
N TRP A 134 -4.79 -2.48 -5.23
CA TRP A 134 -3.94 -3.44 -4.51
C TRP A 134 -2.49 -2.97 -4.42
N VAL A 135 -1.98 -2.30 -5.45
CA VAL A 135 -0.65 -1.70 -5.45
C VAL A 135 -0.58 -0.56 -4.42
N TYR A 136 -1.59 0.31 -4.37
CA TYR A 136 -1.68 1.37 -3.36
C TYR A 136 -1.79 0.82 -1.94
N PHE A 137 -2.58 -0.25 -1.76
CA PHE A 137 -2.69 -0.95 -0.49
C PHE A 137 -1.32 -1.44 -0.01
N ALA A 138 -0.58 -2.16 -0.87
CA ALA A 138 0.74 -2.68 -0.53
C ALA A 138 1.77 -1.56 -0.28
N GLY A 139 1.71 -0.49 -1.07
CA GLY A 139 2.55 0.69 -0.90
C GLY A 139 2.36 1.35 0.47
N SER A 140 1.11 1.42 0.96
CA SER A 140 0.81 1.96 2.28
C SER A 140 1.53 1.20 3.41
N LEU A 141 1.68 -0.12 3.29
CA LEU A 141 2.34 -0.94 4.31
C LEU A 141 3.85 -0.71 4.35
N ALA A 142 4.48 -0.65 3.17
CA ALA A 142 5.91 -0.38 3.05
C ALA A 142 6.25 1.02 3.58
N VAL A 143 5.48 2.03 3.17
CA VAL A 143 5.66 3.43 3.63
C VAL A 143 5.34 3.56 5.11
N GLY A 144 4.29 2.89 5.62
CA GLY A 144 3.94 2.89 7.04
C GLY A 144 5.04 2.30 7.93
N ASN A 145 5.69 1.21 7.51
CA ASN A 145 6.81 0.65 8.26
C ASN A 145 8.07 1.52 8.21
N LEU A 146 8.33 2.16 7.06
CA LEU A 146 9.38 3.18 6.97
C LEU A 146 9.10 4.35 7.91
N ALA A 147 7.85 4.83 7.96
CA ALA A 147 7.40 5.90 8.82
C ALA A 147 7.67 5.62 10.30
N ARG A 148 7.32 4.41 10.78
CA ARG A 148 7.60 3.95 12.14
C ARG A 148 9.09 4.03 12.47
N ARG A 149 9.95 3.50 11.59
CA ARG A 149 11.40 3.50 11.79
C ARG A 149 12.02 4.91 11.77
N VAL A 150 11.56 5.77 10.87
CA VAL A 150 12.02 7.16 10.81
C VAL A 150 11.59 7.90 12.07
N SER A 151 10.32 7.75 12.48
CA SER A 151 9.78 8.35 13.70
C SER A 151 10.56 7.93 14.94
N SER A 152 10.81 6.62 15.13
CA SER A 152 11.58 6.11 16.27
C SER A 152 13.01 6.66 16.31
N THR A 153 13.66 6.77 15.14
CA THR A 153 15.02 7.32 15.01
C THR A 153 15.06 8.82 15.32
N LEU A 154 14.02 9.58 14.94
CA LEU A 154 13.92 11.00 15.26
C LEU A 154 13.68 11.24 16.76
N GLN A 155 12.85 10.41 17.39
CA GLN A 155 12.58 10.49 18.82
C GLN A 155 13.81 10.16 19.68
N SER A 156 14.63 9.18 19.27
CA SER A 156 15.85 8.84 20.00
C SER A 156 16.92 9.94 19.95
N ARG A 157 16.95 10.77 18.90
CA ARG A 157 17.88 11.91 18.76
C ARG A 157 17.46 13.16 19.53
N ARG A 158 16.20 13.24 19.97
CA ARG A 158 15.68 14.35 20.77
C ARG A 158 15.90 14.18 22.27
N ARG A 159 16.30 12.99 22.70
CA ARG A 159 16.67 12.65 24.08
C ARG A 159 18.18 12.72 24.22
#